data_AF-A0A3S0VWR6-F1
#
_entry.id   AF-A0A3S0VWR6-F1
#
_cell.length_a   1.000
_cell.length_b   1.000
_cell.length_c   1.000
_cell.angle_alpha   90.00
_cell.angle_beta   90.00
_cell.angle_gamma   90.00
#
_symmetry.space_group_name_H-M   'P 1'
#
loop_
_entity.id
_entity.type
_entity.pdbx_description
1 polymer ?
#
loop_
_entity_poly.entity_id
_entity_poly.type
_entity_poly.pdbx_seq_one_letter_code
_entity_poly.pdbx_strand_id
1 'polypeptide(L)'
;AQAGLRPERTVAGWAEQADLYRRVARTLTEFTPEVFSLDVPQLVAATATSSWRRLHLVEMSSVTRSRLRRAAKDAVRPGVQPTDLHGALVDAAAVLEDWNRHAAEPGTPPQVPDQGEHVMGQVGQVRERLRRLEGVLAPEAVAEAPLEERDVDDLVAAVDGLVADRDTLATLPERTLVLDSLRDHGLAELLEDLRDREVPTEALTAELELAWWQSALEAMISGDDFLAMMSGTDLAEVERGFRDLDRAHLERGGARLSAALAARWREALRTYRADAAVLRTLLKQGSPTVESLATITPELLQPLVPVVTTSPMALSEFPPEWRADVVVLLEADATALATAMGALTRAPQVVALGDPVIGRPQSFQVSVDPTATAGPLRPLRSAHDALDEVLPTLPLRTVHRPLERRLVRLLSALAYDGALDALPTAGEATGRDRAVTAEYLPEGTGIPMTGGDVVESTNAEVARTVERVFEHIRDRPEQSLAVVTVSEQHARRVAAAVQATAAQAPWAHEFLARG
;
A
#
# COMPACT_ATOMS: atom_id res chain seq x y z
N ALA A 1 10.63 54.66 -35.36
CA ALA A 1 10.73 54.79 -36.84
C ALA A 1 10.88 56.25 -37.27
N GLN A 2 9.90 57.13 -37.05
CA GLN A 2 9.98 58.55 -37.46
C GLN A 2 11.20 59.29 -36.89
N ALA A 3 11.55 59.09 -35.61
CA ALA A 3 12.74 59.68 -34.99
C ALA A 3 14.08 59.05 -35.42
N GLY A 4 14.09 57.91 -36.11
CA GLY A 4 15.34 57.20 -36.44
C GLY A 4 16.11 56.60 -35.24
N LEU A 5 15.47 56.49 -34.06
CA LEU A 5 15.99 55.72 -32.92
C LEU A 5 15.71 54.22 -33.06
N ARG A 6 16.58 53.38 -32.49
CA ARG A 6 16.35 51.92 -32.37
C ARG A 6 15.19 51.66 -31.40
N PRO A 7 14.27 50.73 -31.70
CA PRO A 7 13.21 50.40 -30.76
C PRO A 7 13.81 49.69 -29.54
N GLU A 8 13.53 50.21 -28.34
CA GLU A 8 13.87 49.51 -27.09
C GLU A 8 12.85 48.40 -26.83
N ARG A 9 13.32 47.35 -26.13
CA ARG A 9 12.51 46.18 -25.77
C ARG A 9 12.03 46.19 -24.32
N THR A 10 12.29 47.25 -23.57
CA THR A 10 11.89 47.39 -22.15
C THR A 10 11.15 48.71 -21.94
N VAL A 11 10.29 48.76 -20.92
CA VAL A 11 9.56 49.99 -20.55
C VAL A 11 10.51 51.04 -19.99
N ALA A 12 11.58 50.63 -19.30
CA ALA A 12 12.68 51.49 -18.87
C ALA A 12 13.37 52.16 -20.08
N GLY A 13 13.69 51.38 -21.13
CA GLY A 13 14.26 51.92 -22.36
C GLY A 13 13.31 52.89 -23.08
N TRP A 14 12.00 52.59 -23.10
CA TRP A 14 11.01 53.56 -23.62
C TRP A 14 10.98 54.85 -22.80
N ALA A 15 11.21 54.77 -21.49
CA ALA A 15 11.26 55.93 -20.60
C ALA A 15 12.50 56.80 -20.86
N GLU A 16 13.65 56.17 -21.10
CA GLU A 16 14.88 56.87 -21.50
C GLU A 16 14.70 57.59 -22.83
N GLN A 17 14.12 56.92 -23.84
CA GLN A 17 13.82 57.55 -25.13
C GLN A 17 12.77 58.67 -25.01
N ALA A 18 11.76 58.49 -24.15
CA ALA A 18 10.77 59.53 -23.86
C ALA A 18 11.40 60.76 -23.18
N ASP A 19 12.35 60.57 -22.26
CA ASP A 19 13.10 61.68 -21.67
C ASP A 19 14.02 62.36 -22.68
N LEU A 20 14.64 61.59 -23.57
CA LEU A 20 15.43 62.11 -24.67
C LEU A 20 14.57 63.01 -25.60
N TYR A 21 13.36 62.58 -25.96
CA TYR A 21 12.42 63.43 -26.71
C TYR A 21 12.07 64.72 -25.95
N ARG A 22 11.86 64.64 -24.62
CA ARG A 22 11.60 65.81 -23.78
C ARG A 22 12.76 66.79 -23.79
N ARG A 23 13.98 66.29 -23.70
CA ARG A 23 15.21 67.09 -23.76
C ARG A 23 15.41 67.73 -25.13
N VAL A 24 15.18 66.99 -26.23
CA VAL A 24 15.19 67.55 -27.60
C VAL A 24 14.14 68.65 -27.75
N ALA A 25 12.90 68.40 -27.30
CA ALA A 25 11.83 69.41 -27.32
C ALA A 25 12.25 70.68 -26.58
N ARG A 26 12.86 70.53 -25.39
CA ARG A 26 13.40 71.64 -24.60
C ARG A 26 14.49 72.40 -25.36
N THR A 27 15.48 71.72 -25.94
CA THR A 27 16.54 72.38 -26.73
C THR A 27 15.96 73.12 -27.95
N LEU A 28 14.96 72.53 -28.61
CA LEU A 28 14.27 73.14 -29.74
C LEU A 28 13.32 74.30 -29.36
N THR A 29 13.12 74.60 -28.07
CA THR A 29 12.48 75.85 -27.64
C THR A 29 13.41 77.06 -27.81
N GLU A 30 14.73 76.86 -27.67
CA GLU A 30 15.75 77.92 -27.74
C GLU A 30 16.46 77.98 -29.09
N PHE A 31 16.67 76.83 -29.74
CA PHE A 31 17.38 76.72 -31.02
C PHE A 31 16.48 76.26 -32.17
N THR A 32 16.88 76.61 -33.40
CA THR A 32 16.33 75.99 -34.61
C THR A 32 16.88 74.57 -34.76
N PRO A 33 16.19 73.64 -35.45
CA PRO A 33 16.69 72.28 -35.66
C PRO A 33 18.07 72.19 -36.31
N GLU A 34 18.46 73.23 -37.05
CA GLU A 34 19.76 73.37 -37.71
C GLU A 34 20.94 73.33 -36.73
N VAL A 35 20.72 73.63 -35.43
CA VAL A 35 21.77 73.56 -34.41
C VAL A 35 22.44 72.18 -34.35
N PHE A 36 21.66 71.11 -34.55
CA PHE A 36 22.18 69.74 -34.50
C PHE A 36 22.90 69.31 -35.77
N SER A 37 22.79 70.08 -36.86
CA SER A 37 23.55 69.88 -38.10
C SER A 37 24.91 70.59 -38.06
N LEU A 38 25.17 71.40 -37.04
CA LEU A 38 26.46 72.06 -36.79
C LEU A 38 27.35 71.18 -35.90
N ASP A 39 28.65 71.46 -35.89
CA ASP A 39 29.60 70.83 -34.97
C ASP A 39 29.39 71.40 -33.55
N VAL A 40 28.36 70.89 -32.85
CA VAL A 40 27.94 71.35 -31.52
C VAL A 40 29.10 71.32 -30.51
N PRO A 41 29.97 70.29 -30.45
CA PRO A 41 31.17 70.31 -29.61
C PRO A 41 32.08 71.52 -29.86
N GLN A 42 32.29 71.92 -31.12
CA GLN A 42 33.05 73.12 -31.46
C GLN A 42 32.31 74.42 -31.08
N LEU A 43 30.98 74.44 -31.13
CA LEU A 43 30.16 75.58 -30.66
C LEU A 43 30.25 75.75 -29.14
N VAL A 44 30.23 74.64 -28.38
CA VAL A 44 30.46 74.64 -26.92
C VAL A 44 31.85 75.19 -26.60
N ALA A 45 32.89 74.70 -27.28
CA ALA A 45 34.26 75.20 -27.07
C ALA A 45 34.42 76.69 -27.43
N ALA A 46 33.74 77.18 -28.47
CA ALA A 46 33.80 78.59 -28.89
C ALA A 46 33.12 79.54 -27.88
N THR A 47 32.03 79.09 -27.26
CA THR A 47 31.23 79.86 -26.30
C THR A 47 31.75 79.78 -24.86
N ALA A 48 32.57 78.77 -24.55
CA ALA A 48 33.18 78.57 -23.23
C ALA A 48 34.11 79.72 -22.76
N THR A 49 34.38 79.75 -21.46
CA THR A 49 35.34 80.67 -20.83
C THR A 49 36.79 80.33 -21.21
N SER A 50 37.73 81.26 -20.99
CA SER A 50 39.16 81.04 -21.26
C SER A 50 39.79 80.00 -20.32
N SER A 51 39.29 79.86 -19.09
CA SER A 51 39.69 78.81 -18.16
C SER A 51 39.25 77.43 -18.63
N TRP A 52 37.99 77.27 -19.07
CA TRP A 52 37.44 76.00 -19.54
C TRP A 52 38.20 75.43 -20.74
N ARG A 53 38.53 76.28 -21.74
CA ARG A 53 39.30 75.83 -22.92
C ARG A 53 40.72 75.36 -22.59
N ARG A 54 41.41 76.02 -21.64
CA ARG A 54 42.74 75.60 -21.19
C ARG A 54 42.70 74.26 -20.48
N LEU A 55 41.66 74.04 -19.67
CA LEU A 55 41.46 72.78 -18.94
C LEU A 55 41.20 71.60 -19.90
N HIS A 56 40.45 71.84 -20.98
CA HIS A 56 40.10 70.81 -21.98
C HIS A 56 41.07 70.75 -23.17
N LEU A 57 42.22 71.44 -23.09
CA LEU A 57 43.28 71.47 -24.12
C LEU A 57 42.79 71.87 -25.52
N VAL A 58 41.77 72.73 -25.61
CA VAL A 58 41.20 73.16 -26.90
C VAL A 58 41.89 74.43 -27.41
N GLU A 59 42.71 74.29 -28.46
CA GLU A 59 43.32 75.44 -29.17
C GLU A 59 42.40 75.95 -30.29
N MET A 60 42.06 77.24 -30.26
CA MET A 60 41.22 77.87 -31.29
C MET A 60 41.76 79.24 -31.69
N SER A 61 41.82 79.50 -33.01
CA SER A 61 42.14 80.84 -33.51
C SER A 61 41.01 81.84 -33.20
N SER A 62 41.35 83.11 -33.00
CA SER A 62 40.37 84.19 -32.72
C SER A 62 39.32 84.32 -33.83
N VAL A 63 39.73 84.11 -35.10
CA VAL A 63 38.86 84.15 -36.28
C VAL A 63 37.88 82.96 -36.29
N THR A 64 38.39 81.75 -36.06
CA THR A 64 37.58 80.52 -35.97
C THR A 64 36.55 80.62 -34.85
N ARG A 65 36.94 81.16 -33.69
CA ARG A 65 36.06 81.36 -32.54
C ARG A 65 34.94 82.37 -32.82
N SER A 66 35.26 83.50 -33.44
CA SER A 66 34.25 84.51 -33.81
C SER A 66 33.21 83.94 -34.78
N ARG A 67 33.67 83.17 -35.79
CA ARG A 67 32.81 82.49 -36.76
C ARG A 67 31.87 81.47 -36.10
N LEU A 68 32.40 80.59 -35.24
CA LEU A 68 31.59 79.58 -34.53
C LEU A 68 30.61 80.21 -33.53
N ARG A 69 30.99 81.30 -32.86
CA ARG A 69 30.08 82.05 -31.98
C ARG A 69 28.95 82.73 -32.75
N ARG A 70 29.21 83.17 -33.98
CA ARG A 70 28.19 83.71 -34.88
C ARG A 70 27.25 82.60 -35.34
N ALA A 71 27.78 81.46 -35.80
CA ALA A 71 26.97 80.29 -36.16
C ALA A 71 26.09 79.80 -35.00
N ALA A 72 26.61 79.78 -33.77
CA ALA A 72 25.82 79.45 -32.57
C ALA A 72 24.67 80.43 -32.31
N LYS A 73 24.87 81.73 -32.58
CA LYS A 73 23.81 82.76 -32.44
C LYS A 73 22.79 82.70 -33.57
N ASP A 74 23.24 82.41 -34.79
CA ASP A 74 22.37 82.29 -35.96
C ASP A 74 21.44 81.06 -35.84
N ALA A 75 21.87 80.02 -35.11
CA ALA A 75 21.06 78.85 -34.78
C ALA A 75 20.04 79.06 -33.64
N VAL A 76 20.05 80.21 -32.95
CA VAL A 76 19.05 80.55 -31.92
C VAL A 76 17.74 80.95 -32.60
N ARG A 77 16.59 80.52 -32.05
CA ARG A 77 15.29 80.89 -32.60
C ARG A 77 15.08 82.41 -32.60
N PRO A 78 14.50 82.98 -33.68
CA PRO A 78 14.13 84.40 -33.70
C PRO A 78 13.22 84.77 -32.52
N GLY A 79 13.61 85.78 -31.75
CA GLY A 79 12.86 86.26 -30.58
C GLY A 79 13.23 85.64 -29.24
N VAL A 80 14.08 84.61 -29.22
CA VAL A 80 14.61 84.01 -27.98
C VAL A 80 16.01 84.58 -27.70
N GLN A 81 16.26 85.00 -26.46
CA GLN A 81 17.60 85.36 -25.99
C GLN A 81 17.99 84.43 -24.83
N PRO A 82 18.82 83.40 -25.07
CA PRO A 82 19.29 82.51 -24.02
C PRO A 82 20.08 83.29 -22.96
N THR A 83 19.69 83.17 -21.69
CA THR A 83 20.41 83.75 -20.55
C THR A 83 21.82 83.19 -20.41
N ASP A 84 22.01 81.90 -20.75
CA ASP A 84 23.31 81.23 -20.83
C ASP A 84 23.40 80.42 -22.13
N LEU A 85 23.90 81.08 -23.19
CA LEU A 85 24.13 80.42 -24.48
C LEU A 85 25.12 79.26 -24.39
N HIS A 86 26.09 79.31 -23.47
CA HIS A 86 27.06 78.22 -23.32
C HIS A 86 26.41 76.99 -22.69
N GLY A 87 25.67 77.17 -21.59
CA GLY A 87 24.90 76.10 -20.95
C GLY A 87 23.88 75.46 -21.89
N ALA A 88 23.15 76.26 -22.67
CA ALA A 88 22.18 75.74 -23.64
C ALA A 88 22.82 74.89 -24.77
N LEU A 89 24.05 75.25 -25.20
CA LEU A 89 24.82 74.45 -26.16
C LEU A 89 25.43 73.19 -25.53
N VAL A 90 25.78 73.22 -24.24
CA VAL A 90 26.21 72.03 -23.49
C VAL A 90 25.06 71.03 -23.41
N ASP A 91 23.85 71.50 -23.09
CA ASP A 91 22.64 70.68 -23.12
C ASP A 91 22.37 70.09 -24.51
N ALA A 92 22.52 70.90 -25.57
CA ALA A 92 22.37 70.44 -26.95
C ALA A 92 23.44 69.39 -27.33
N ALA A 93 24.68 69.55 -26.87
CA ALA A 93 25.75 68.57 -27.09
C ALA A 93 25.46 67.24 -26.38
N ALA A 94 24.99 67.29 -25.13
CA ALA A 94 24.59 66.10 -24.37
C ALA A 94 23.39 65.39 -25.02
N VAL A 95 22.39 66.15 -25.51
CA VAL A 95 21.28 65.59 -26.30
C VAL A 95 21.78 64.90 -27.57
N LEU A 96 22.71 65.51 -28.30
CA LEU A 96 23.26 64.93 -29.51
C LEU A 96 24.07 63.65 -29.24
N GLU A 97 24.85 63.63 -28.15
CA GLU A 97 25.61 62.45 -27.73
C GLU A 97 24.69 61.28 -27.35
N ASP A 98 23.68 61.54 -26.50
CA ASP A 98 22.72 60.51 -26.10
C ASP A 98 21.86 60.06 -27.30
N TRP A 99 21.46 60.98 -28.17
CA TRP A 99 20.74 60.64 -29.40
C TRP A 99 21.53 59.70 -30.31
N ASN A 100 22.82 59.99 -30.52
CA ASN A 100 23.69 59.14 -31.32
C ASN A 100 23.87 57.74 -30.73
N ARG A 101 23.77 57.60 -29.40
CA ARG A 101 23.84 56.28 -28.72
C ARG A 101 22.63 55.41 -29.05
N HIS A 102 21.44 56.00 -29.12
CA HIS A 102 20.18 55.29 -29.40
C HIS A 102 19.79 55.31 -30.89
N ALA A 103 20.48 56.07 -31.74
CA ALA A 103 20.20 56.17 -33.17
C ALA A 103 20.37 54.83 -33.90
N ALA A 104 19.42 54.51 -34.78
CA ALA A 104 19.51 53.36 -35.68
C ALA A 104 20.60 53.57 -36.73
N GLU A 105 20.67 54.78 -37.29
CA GLU A 105 21.67 55.18 -38.28
C GLU A 105 22.54 56.35 -37.76
N PRO A 106 23.88 56.23 -37.83
CA PRO A 106 24.78 57.30 -37.39
C PRO A 106 24.52 58.62 -38.13
N GLY A 107 24.46 59.73 -37.38
CA GLY A 107 24.28 61.07 -37.96
C GLY A 107 22.82 61.47 -38.23
N THR A 108 21.85 60.67 -37.79
CA THR A 108 20.44 61.07 -37.79
C THR A 108 20.22 62.26 -36.84
N PRO A 109 19.69 63.40 -37.29
CA PRO A 109 19.54 64.57 -36.44
C PRO A 109 18.46 64.35 -35.35
N PRO A 110 18.67 64.84 -34.12
CA PRO A 110 17.66 64.85 -33.08
C PRO A 110 16.39 65.57 -33.50
N GLN A 111 15.26 64.88 -33.35
CA GLN A 111 13.94 65.40 -33.70
C GLN A 111 12.84 64.80 -32.81
N VAL A 112 11.78 65.56 -32.55
CA VAL A 112 10.62 65.05 -31.80
C VAL A 112 9.59 64.55 -32.82
N PRO A 113 9.15 63.27 -32.73
CA PRO A 113 8.07 62.76 -33.59
C PRO A 113 6.76 63.55 -33.43
N ASP A 114 5.88 63.49 -34.44
CA ASP A 114 4.60 64.22 -34.46
C ASP A 114 3.70 63.92 -33.24
N GLN A 115 3.79 62.70 -32.70
CA GLN A 115 3.04 62.25 -31.52
C GLN A 115 3.92 62.12 -30.26
N GLY A 116 5.07 62.80 -30.23
CA GLY A 116 6.06 62.68 -29.15
C GLY A 116 5.48 62.98 -27.77
N GLU A 117 4.67 64.04 -27.62
CA GLU A 117 4.01 64.37 -26.34
C GLU A 117 3.06 63.27 -25.86
N HIS A 118 2.31 62.67 -26.78
CA HIS A 118 1.40 61.56 -26.46
C HIS A 118 2.17 60.34 -25.97
N VAL A 119 3.24 59.96 -26.68
CA VAL A 119 4.10 58.82 -26.30
C VAL A 119 4.74 59.04 -24.93
N MET A 120 5.29 60.23 -24.68
CA MET A 120 5.86 60.57 -23.36
C MET A 120 4.83 60.42 -22.23
N GLY A 121 3.58 60.85 -22.47
CA GLY A 121 2.48 60.68 -21.51
C GLY A 121 2.10 59.22 -21.29
N GLN A 122 2.00 58.42 -22.36
CA GLN A 122 1.65 56.99 -22.26
C GLN A 122 2.72 56.17 -21.52
N VAL A 123 4.01 56.39 -21.82
CA VAL A 123 5.10 55.71 -21.10
C VAL A 123 5.06 56.03 -19.61
N GLY A 124 4.78 57.30 -19.26
CA GLY A 124 4.58 57.71 -17.86
C GLY A 124 3.45 56.95 -17.17
N GLN A 125 2.29 56.79 -17.83
CA GLN A 125 1.15 56.04 -17.29
C GLN A 125 1.46 54.54 -17.14
N VAL A 126 2.13 53.93 -18.12
CA VAL A 126 2.52 52.51 -18.05
C VAL A 126 3.44 52.28 -16.84
N ARG A 127 4.46 53.12 -16.65
CA ARG A 127 5.36 53.01 -15.49
C ARG A 127 4.65 53.17 -14.15
N GLU A 128 3.67 54.07 -14.05
CA GLU A 128 2.88 54.22 -12.83
C GLU A 128 2.06 52.95 -12.55
N ARG A 129 1.45 52.36 -13.57
CA ARG A 129 0.67 51.12 -13.43
C ARG A 129 1.55 49.93 -13.07
N LEU A 130 2.73 49.81 -13.67
CA LEU A 130 3.71 48.77 -13.32
C LEU A 130 4.14 48.87 -11.86
N ARG A 131 4.48 50.09 -11.38
CA ARG A 131 4.81 50.30 -9.96
C ARG A 131 3.69 49.90 -9.00
N ARG A 132 2.42 50.13 -9.37
CA ARG A 132 1.27 49.67 -8.57
C ARG A 132 1.14 48.16 -8.58
N LEU A 133 1.39 47.53 -9.73
CA LEU A 133 1.35 46.08 -9.87
C LEU A 133 2.46 45.40 -9.06
N GLU A 134 3.69 45.92 -9.11
CA GLU A 134 4.82 45.44 -8.29
C GLU A 134 4.50 45.47 -6.79
N GLY A 135 3.75 46.47 -6.33
CA GLY A 135 3.36 46.59 -4.92
C GLY A 135 2.37 45.54 -4.41
N VAL A 136 1.72 44.78 -5.30
CA VAL A 136 0.75 43.73 -4.94
C VAL A 136 1.18 42.33 -5.33
N LEU A 137 2.24 42.19 -6.13
CA LEU A 137 2.80 40.89 -6.49
C LEU A 137 3.63 40.31 -5.33
N ALA A 138 3.71 38.98 -5.28
CA ALA A 138 4.57 38.29 -4.32
C ALA A 138 6.05 38.65 -4.56
N PRO A 139 6.88 38.76 -3.50
CA PRO A 139 8.29 39.17 -3.62
C PRO A 139 9.10 38.35 -4.64
N GLU A 140 8.80 37.05 -4.73
CA GLU A 140 9.46 36.11 -5.65
C GLU A 140 9.18 36.45 -7.11
N ALA A 141 7.99 36.98 -7.41
CA ALA A 141 7.58 37.34 -8.77
C ALA A 141 8.34 38.57 -9.32
N VAL A 142 8.98 39.35 -8.45
CA VAL A 142 9.77 40.55 -8.76
C VAL A 142 11.23 40.46 -8.28
N ALA A 143 11.66 39.28 -7.81
CA ALA A 143 12.97 39.11 -7.17
C ALA A 143 14.16 39.30 -8.13
N GLU A 144 14.01 38.94 -9.41
CA GLU A 144 15.11 38.96 -10.37
C GLU A 144 15.37 40.36 -10.96
N ALA A 145 14.32 41.13 -11.26
CA ALA A 145 14.42 42.48 -11.80
C ALA A 145 13.05 43.20 -11.70
N PRO A 146 13.04 44.55 -11.64
CA PRO A 146 11.82 45.35 -11.78
C PRO A 146 11.06 45.02 -13.09
N LEU A 147 9.73 45.09 -13.06
CA LEU A 147 8.89 44.82 -14.23
C LEU A 147 9.18 45.77 -15.39
N GLU A 148 9.65 46.99 -15.12
CA GLU A 148 10.00 47.95 -16.17
C GLU A 148 11.28 47.60 -16.94
N GLU A 149 12.13 46.73 -16.39
CA GLU A 149 13.38 46.27 -17.00
C GLU A 149 13.21 44.96 -17.78
N ARG A 150 12.06 44.27 -17.64
CA ARG A 150 11.76 43.05 -18.39
C ARG A 150 11.52 43.35 -19.87
N ASP A 151 11.76 42.34 -20.68
CA ASP A 151 11.35 42.36 -22.08
C ASP A 151 9.84 42.57 -22.18
N VAL A 152 9.41 43.44 -23.08
CA VAL A 152 8.01 43.83 -23.26
C VAL A 152 7.14 42.64 -23.63
N ASP A 153 7.67 41.70 -24.43
CA ASP A 153 6.91 40.51 -24.84
C ASP A 153 6.62 39.62 -23.61
N ASP A 154 7.62 39.42 -22.74
CA ASP A 154 7.48 38.66 -21.50
C ASP A 154 6.57 39.37 -20.49
N LEU A 155 6.66 40.71 -20.41
CA LEU A 155 5.81 41.53 -19.56
C LEU A 155 4.34 41.43 -19.97
N VAL A 156 4.05 41.49 -21.28
CA VAL A 156 2.70 41.32 -21.80
C VAL A 156 2.17 39.93 -21.48
N ALA A 157 2.96 38.88 -21.72
CA ALA A 157 2.57 37.50 -21.40
C ALA A 157 2.28 37.31 -19.90
N ALA A 158 3.10 37.90 -19.02
CA ALA A 158 2.89 37.85 -17.58
C ALA A 158 1.60 38.57 -17.16
N VAL A 159 1.33 39.76 -17.71
CA VAL A 159 0.09 40.51 -17.43
C VAL A 159 -1.14 39.76 -17.95
N ASP A 160 -1.07 39.18 -19.15
CA ASP A 160 -2.16 38.38 -19.71
C ASP A 160 -2.44 37.13 -18.86
N GLY A 161 -1.40 36.47 -18.34
CA GLY A 161 -1.53 35.37 -17.39
C GLY A 161 -2.24 35.78 -16.09
N LEU A 162 -1.87 36.93 -15.51
CA LEU A 162 -2.53 37.47 -14.32
C LEU A 162 -4.00 37.83 -14.58
N VAL A 163 -4.32 38.32 -15.78
CA VAL A 163 -5.69 38.64 -16.18
C VAL A 163 -6.52 37.37 -16.39
N ALA A 164 -5.92 36.32 -16.96
CA ALA A 164 -6.58 35.04 -17.18
C ALA A 164 -6.95 34.33 -15.87
N ASP A 165 -6.14 34.49 -14.81
CA ASP A 165 -6.36 33.88 -13.49
C ASP A 165 -7.24 34.73 -12.54
N ARG A 166 -8.03 35.66 -13.10
CA ARG A 166 -8.89 36.54 -12.30
C ARG A 166 -9.93 35.78 -11.47
N ASP A 167 -10.43 34.65 -11.97
CA ASP A 167 -11.47 33.86 -11.28
C ASP A 167 -10.96 33.28 -9.95
N THR A 168 -9.65 33.00 -9.85
CA THR A 168 -9.02 32.54 -8.60
C THR A 168 -9.09 33.61 -7.51
N LEU A 169 -9.05 34.90 -7.86
CA LEU A 169 -9.19 35.99 -6.90
C LEU A 169 -10.59 36.05 -6.27
N ALA A 170 -11.61 35.56 -6.96
CA ALA A 170 -12.98 35.53 -6.41
C ALA A 170 -13.14 34.53 -5.25
N THR A 171 -12.34 33.46 -5.26
CA THR A 171 -12.40 32.38 -4.24
C THR A 171 -11.40 32.56 -3.10
N LEU A 172 -10.50 33.56 -3.18
CA LEU A 172 -9.48 33.83 -2.16
C LEU A 172 -10.04 33.98 -0.72
N PRO A 173 -11.15 34.71 -0.47
CA PRO A 173 -11.68 34.85 0.88
C PRO A 173 -12.13 33.50 1.47
N GLU A 174 -12.83 32.69 0.67
CA GLU A 174 -13.29 31.37 1.08
C GLU A 174 -12.11 30.41 1.32
N ARG A 175 -11.12 30.40 0.42
CA ARG A 175 -9.88 29.62 0.59
C ARG A 175 -9.14 30.01 1.87
N THR A 176 -9.09 31.29 2.20
CA THR A 176 -8.45 31.78 3.43
C THR A 176 -9.16 31.23 4.67
N LEU A 177 -10.50 31.31 4.70
CA LEU A 177 -11.29 30.77 5.81
C LEU A 177 -11.12 29.26 5.97
N VAL A 178 -11.09 28.51 4.86
CA VAL A 178 -10.88 27.06 4.87
C VAL A 178 -9.47 26.71 5.38
N LEU A 179 -8.44 27.40 4.88
CA LEU A 179 -7.06 27.16 5.31
C LEU A 179 -6.87 27.48 6.80
N ASP A 180 -7.47 28.56 7.29
CA ASP A 180 -7.41 28.89 8.72
C ASP A 180 -8.15 27.86 9.57
N SER A 181 -9.34 27.42 9.16
CA SER A 181 -10.05 26.33 9.85
C SER A 181 -9.22 25.05 9.90
N LEU A 182 -8.53 24.68 8.83
CA LEU A 182 -7.70 23.46 8.80
C LEU A 182 -6.47 23.59 9.70
N ARG A 183 -5.84 24.77 9.74
CA ARG A 183 -4.74 25.07 10.68
C ARG A 183 -5.18 25.00 12.13
N ASP A 184 -6.37 25.52 12.45
CA ASP A 184 -6.94 25.46 13.80
C ASP A 184 -7.20 24.02 14.27
N HIS A 185 -7.43 23.09 13.33
CA HIS A 185 -7.55 21.65 13.62
C HIS A 185 -6.18 20.93 13.66
N GLY A 186 -5.07 21.66 13.61
CA GLY A 186 -3.72 21.12 13.72
C GLY A 186 -3.15 20.55 12.41
N LEU A 187 -3.80 20.81 11.26
CA LEU A 187 -3.36 20.27 9.96
C LEU A 187 -2.32 21.15 9.25
N ALA A 188 -1.68 22.08 9.97
CA ALA A 188 -0.76 23.06 9.38
C ALA A 188 0.41 22.39 8.65
N GLU A 189 1.10 21.44 9.27
CA GLU A 189 2.25 20.74 8.67
C GLU A 189 1.84 19.89 7.46
N LEU A 190 0.69 19.21 7.54
CA LEU A 190 0.14 18.45 6.41
C LEU A 190 -0.17 19.36 5.22
N LEU A 191 -0.74 20.54 5.46
CA LEU A 191 -1.02 21.50 4.40
C LEU A 191 0.24 22.03 3.72
N GLU A 192 1.31 22.26 4.50
CA GLU A 192 2.60 22.68 3.95
C GLU A 192 3.23 21.58 3.09
N ASP A 193 3.26 20.34 3.58
CA ASP A 193 3.76 19.19 2.82
C ASP A 193 2.98 18.94 1.51
N LEU A 194 1.63 18.96 1.58
CA LEU A 194 0.78 18.80 0.40
C LEU A 194 1.03 19.90 -0.65
N ARG A 195 1.28 21.13 -0.19
CA ARG A 195 1.59 22.26 -1.07
C ARG A 195 2.96 22.11 -1.70
N ASP A 196 3.98 21.78 -0.91
CA ASP A 196 5.37 21.69 -1.38
C ASP A 196 5.55 20.52 -2.38
N ARG A 197 4.74 19.47 -2.27
CA ARG A 197 4.68 18.35 -3.22
C ARG A 197 3.73 18.58 -4.41
N GLU A 198 2.98 19.67 -4.42
CA GLU A 198 1.95 19.97 -5.43
C GLU A 198 0.97 18.82 -5.65
N VAL A 199 0.46 18.23 -4.55
CA VAL A 199 -0.38 17.03 -4.61
C VAL A 199 -1.68 17.30 -5.39
N PRO A 200 -2.04 16.43 -6.37
CA PRO A 200 -3.26 16.61 -7.15
C PRO A 200 -4.52 16.36 -6.31
N THR A 201 -5.60 17.03 -6.65
CA THR A 201 -6.86 17.02 -5.87
C THR A 201 -7.41 15.61 -5.65
N GLU A 202 -7.25 14.72 -6.63
CA GLU A 202 -7.73 13.34 -6.59
C GLU A 202 -7.02 12.49 -5.52
N ALA A 203 -5.81 12.90 -5.10
CA ALA A 203 -4.99 12.18 -4.11
C ALA A 203 -5.17 12.71 -2.68
N LEU A 204 -5.81 13.88 -2.48
CA LEU A 204 -5.92 14.53 -1.16
C LEU A 204 -6.56 13.64 -0.10
N THR A 205 -7.60 12.89 -0.44
CA THR A 205 -8.27 11.97 0.50
C THR A 205 -7.32 10.88 0.97
N ALA A 206 -6.57 10.27 0.05
CA ALA A 206 -5.66 9.18 0.38
C ALA A 206 -4.48 9.67 1.25
N GLU A 207 -3.95 10.86 0.97
CA GLU A 207 -2.88 11.48 1.75
C GLU A 207 -3.35 11.84 3.18
N LEU A 208 -4.57 12.38 3.31
CA LEU A 208 -5.16 12.67 4.62
C LEU A 208 -5.38 11.37 5.42
N GLU A 209 -5.92 10.33 4.79
CA GLU A 209 -6.10 9.03 5.44
C GLU A 209 -4.77 8.42 5.88
N LEU A 210 -3.74 8.50 5.04
CA LEU A 210 -2.39 8.03 5.38
C LEU A 210 -1.85 8.77 6.61
N ALA A 211 -1.86 10.11 6.57
CA ALA A 211 -1.37 10.94 7.67
C ALA A 211 -2.15 10.67 8.97
N TRP A 212 -3.47 10.52 8.88
CA TRP A 212 -4.33 10.19 10.01
C TRP A 212 -3.99 8.83 10.62
N TRP A 213 -3.96 7.77 9.80
CA TRP A 213 -3.70 6.41 10.29
C TRP A 213 -2.28 6.24 10.82
N GLN A 214 -1.31 6.91 10.21
CA GLN A 214 0.06 6.91 10.72
C GLN A 214 0.14 7.64 12.07
N SER A 215 -0.46 8.83 12.18
CA SER A 215 -0.49 9.57 13.45
C SER A 215 -1.21 8.79 14.56
N ALA A 216 -2.33 8.13 14.23
CA ALA A 216 -3.05 7.29 15.18
C ALA A 216 -2.22 6.08 15.63
N LEU A 217 -1.51 5.43 14.71
CA LEU A 217 -0.60 4.32 15.03
C LEU A 217 0.54 4.79 15.94
N GLU A 218 1.18 5.91 15.62
CA GLU A 218 2.26 6.49 16.43
C GLU A 218 1.78 6.89 17.83
N ALA A 219 0.57 7.44 17.94
CA ALA A 219 -0.07 7.75 19.23
C ALA A 219 -0.39 6.48 20.04
N MET A 220 -0.89 5.42 19.39
CA MET A 220 -1.14 4.13 20.04
C MET A 220 0.14 3.48 20.54
N ILE A 221 1.22 3.52 19.75
CA ILE A 221 2.54 2.99 20.13
C ILE A 221 3.13 3.80 21.27
N SER A 222 3.02 5.14 21.24
CA SER A 222 3.55 6.02 22.29
C SER A 222 2.80 5.90 23.62
N GLY A 223 1.55 5.42 23.60
CA GLY A 223 0.75 5.19 24.80
C GLY A 223 0.96 3.82 25.46
N ASP A 224 1.60 2.87 24.76
CA ASP A 224 1.82 1.51 25.24
C ASP A 224 3.29 1.09 25.02
N ASP A 225 4.11 1.29 26.07
CA ASP A 225 5.54 0.93 26.09
C ASP A 225 5.80 -0.53 25.67
N PHE A 226 4.82 -1.43 25.86
CA PHE A 226 4.95 -2.83 25.49
C PHE A 226 4.94 -3.04 23.97
N LEU A 227 4.13 -2.27 23.24
CA LEU A 227 4.06 -2.31 21.77
C LEU A 227 5.27 -1.63 21.12
N ALA A 228 5.84 -0.61 21.78
CA ALA A 228 7.03 0.08 21.30
C ALA A 228 8.33 -0.74 21.42
N MET A 229 8.40 -1.66 22.39
CA MET A 229 9.65 -2.39 22.70
C MET A 229 9.80 -3.77 22.04
N MET A 230 8.72 -4.39 21.56
CA MET A 230 8.82 -5.71 20.94
C MET A 230 8.87 -5.61 19.43
N SER A 231 10.07 -5.80 18.88
CA SER A 231 10.23 -5.99 17.44
C SER A 231 9.69 -7.37 17.01
N GLY A 232 9.39 -7.54 15.72
CA GLY A 232 9.03 -8.86 15.16
C GLY A 232 10.11 -9.91 15.39
N THR A 233 11.39 -9.49 15.49
CA THR A 233 12.50 -10.36 15.86
C THR A 233 12.46 -10.82 17.30
N ASP A 234 12.10 -9.94 18.24
CA ASP A 234 11.96 -10.30 19.66
C ASP A 234 10.80 -11.29 19.86
N LEU A 235 9.67 -11.06 19.19
CA LEU A 235 8.52 -11.96 19.23
C LEU A 235 8.87 -13.35 18.67
N ALA A 236 9.61 -13.41 17.56
CA ALA A 236 10.07 -14.67 16.98
C ALA A 236 11.06 -15.42 17.89
N GLU A 237 11.87 -14.71 18.68
CA GLU A 237 12.76 -15.32 19.68
C GLU A 237 11.97 -15.89 20.86
N VAL A 238 10.98 -15.14 21.37
CA VAL A 238 10.08 -15.62 22.42
C VAL A 238 9.30 -16.86 21.94
N GLU A 239 8.77 -16.83 20.71
CA GLU A 239 8.07 -17.98 20.12
C GLU A 239 8.98 -19.20 20.04
N ARG A 240 10.22 -19.04 19.54
CA ARG A 240 11.19 -20.13 19.45
C ARG A 240 11.54 -20.69 20.83
N GLY A 241 11.81 -19.82 21.80
CA GLY A 241 12.09 -20.20 23.17
C GLY A 241 10.93 -20.98 23.81
N PHE A 242 9.69 -20.53 23.58
CA PHE A 242 8.49 -21.25 24.02
C PHE A 242 8.42 -22.65 23.39
N ARG A 243 8.61 -22.77 22.07
CA ARG A 243 8.55 -24.06 21.35
C ARG A 243 9.62 -25.05 21.83
N ASP A 244 10.83 -24.56 22.09
CA ASP A 244 11.93 -25.38 22.60
C ASP A 244 11.67 -25.84 24.03
N LEU A 245 11.16 -24.95 24.89
CA LEU A 245 10.80 -25.27 26.26
C LEU A 245 9.60 -26.21 26.35
N ASP A 246 8.59 -26.04 25.51
CA ASP A 246 7.42 -26.91 25.42
C ASP A 246 7.82 -28.32 24.98
N ARG A 247 8.64 -28.43 23.94
CA ARG A 247 9.22 -29.71 23.51
C ARG A 247 10.01 -30.37 24.65
N ALA A 248 10.90 -29.63 25.30
CA ALA A 248 11.68 -30.14 26.43
C ALA A 248 10.78 -30.55 27.60
N HIS A 249 9.67 -29.85 27.84
CA HIS A 249 8.69 -30.19 28.87
C HIS A 249 8.00 -31.52 28.56
N LEU A 250 7.52 -31.71 27.33
CA LEU A 250 6.90 -32.94 26.86
C LEU A 250 7.85 -34.14 26.96
N GLU A 251 9.10 -33.98 26.49
CA GLU A 251 10.14 -35.01 26.56
C GLU A 251 10.47 -35.41 28.01
N ARG A 252 10.63 -34.43 28.90
CA ARG A 252 10.87 -34.69 30.34
C ARG A 252 9.68 -35.35 31.02
N GLY A 253 8.45 -35.04 30.58
CA GLY A 253 7.23 -35.67 31.08
C GLY A 253 7.24 -37.19 30.92
N GLY A 254 7.59 -37.67 29.72
CA GLY A 254 7.71 -39.09 29.43
C GLY A 254 8.78 -39.80 30.26
N ALA A 255 9.95 -39.16 30.42
CA ALA A 255 11.03 -39.69 31.26
C ALA A 255 10.64 -39.78 32.74
N ARG A 256 9.94 -38.76 33.27
CA ARG A 256 9.45 -38.74 34.65
C ARG A 256 8.41 -39.83 34.90
N LEU A 257 7.46 -39.99 33.98
CA LEU A 257 6.47 -41.07 34.05
C LEU A 257 7.14 -42.45 34.01
N SER A 258 8.07 -42.64 33.08
CA SER A 258 8.82 -43.89 32.94
C SER A 258 9.61 -44.24 34.21
N ALA A 259 10.25 -43.25 34.84
CA ALA A 259 10.97 -43.45 36.09
C ALA A 259 10.05 -43.85 37.25
N ALA A 260 8.87 -43.22 37.35
CA ALA A 260 7.86 -43.56 38.35
C ALA A 260 7.28 -44.96 38.15
N LEU A 261 6.93 -45.32 36.91
CA LEU A 261 6.46 -46.66 36.54
C LEU A 261 7.53 -47.72 36.80
N ALA A 262 8.80 -47.44 36.47
CA ALA A 262 9.91 -48.36 36.73
C ALA A 262 10.19 -48.56 38.22
N ALA A 263 10.02 -47.53 39.06
CA ALA A 263 10.10 -47.68 40.52
C ALA A 263 8.96 -48.55 41.06
N ARG A 264 7.71 -48.30 40.63
CA ARG A 264 6.54 -49.10 40.99
C ARG A 264 6.67 -50.56 40.53
N TRP A 265 7.19 -50.78 39.32
CA TRP A 265 7.40 -52.12 38.78
C TRP A 265 8.49 -52.90 39.56
N ARG A 266 9.59 -52.23 39.95
CA ARG A 266 10.62 -52.85 40.80
C ARG A 266 10.08 -53.27 42.18
N GLU A 267 9.15 -52.50 42.75
CA GLU A 267 8.44 -52.90 43.96
C GLU A 267 7.55 -54.12 43.71
N ALA A 268 6.72 -54.06 42.67
CA ALA A 268 5.83 -55.16 42.29
C ALA A 268 6.58 -56.48 42.05
N LEU A 269 7.75 -56.44 41.38
CA LEU A 269 8.60 -57.61 41.15
C LEU A 269 9.08 -58.27 42.45
N ARG A 270 9.32 -57.48 43.51
CA ARG A 270 9.78 -58.00 44.81
C ARG A 270 8.63 -58.64 45.59
N THR A 271 7.42 -58.09 45.46
CA THR A 271 6.19 -58.53 46.14
C THR A 271 5.56 -59.75 45.45
N TYR A 272 5.38 -59.70 44.13
CA TYR A 272 4.66 -60.72 43.34
C TYR A 272 5.64 -61.62 42.56
N ARG A 273 6.49 -62.36 43.27
CA ARG A 273 7.59 -63.13 42.66
C ARG A 273 7.15 -64.30 41.77
N ALA A 274 6.05 -64.96 42.12
CA ALA A 274 5.52 -66.08 41.34
C ALA A 274 5.04 -65.59 39.96
N ASP A 275 4.19 -64.57 39.96
CA ASP A 275 3.68 -63.91 38.75
C ASP A 275 4.81 -63.32 37.89
N ALA A 276 5.85 -62.76 38.52
CA ALA A 276 7.04 -62.30 37.80
C ALA A 276 7.76 -63.42 37.03
N ALA A 277 7.80 -64.64 37.57
CA ALA A 277 8.39 -65.79 36.88
C ALA A 277 7.53 -66.26 35.69
N VAL A 278 6.21 -66.22 35.84
CA VAL A 278 5.26 -66.52 34.76
C VAL A 278 5.38 -65.48 33.65
N LEU A 279 5.30 -64.19 34.00
CA LEU A 279 5.44 -63.08 33.04
C LEU A 279 6.77 -63.16 32.28
N ARG A 280 7.89 -63.45 32.96
CA ARG A 280 9.19 -63.63 32.30
C ARG A 280 9.17 -64.78 31.29
N THR A 281 8.44 -65.86 31.58
CA THR A 281 8.32 -67.01 30.67
C THR A 281 7.51 -66.64 29.44
N LEU A 282 6.36 -65.97 29.63
CA LEU A 282 5.52 -65.46 28.53
C LEU A 282 6.32 -64.51 27.62
N LEU A 283 7.06 -63.57 28.20
CA LEU A 283 7.89 -62.62 27.44
C LEU A 283 9.02 -63.31 26.65
N LYS A 284 9.63 -64.38 27.20
CA LYS A 284 10.64 -65.17 26.49
C LYS A 284 10.07 -65.99 25.35
N GLN A 285 8.83 -66.44 25.46
CA GLN A 285 8.12 -67.17 24.39
C GLN A 285 7.70 -66.23 23.26
N GLY A 286 7.49 -64.94 23.54
CA GLY A 286 7.26 -63.89 22.53
C GLY A 286 5.83 -63.81 22.00
N SER A 287 4.90 -64.59 22.56
CA SER A 287 3.50 -64.64 22.11
C SER A 287 2.50 -64.68 23.28
N PRO A 288 2.47 -63.66 24.16
CA PRO A 288 1.47 -63.60 25.22
C PRO A 288 0.06 -63.42 24.64
N THR A 289 -0.89 -64.28 25.03
CA THR A 289 -2.32 -64.07 24.74
C THR A 289 -2.97 -63.25 25.86
N VAL A 290 -4.14 -62.68 25.61
CA VAL A 290 -4.89 -61.90 26.60
C VAL A 290 -5.22 -62.75 27.84
N GLU A 291 -5.61 -64.01 27.64
CA GLU A 291 -5.88 -64.95 28.74
C GLU A 291 -4.61 -65.23 29.55
N SER A 292 -3.47 -65.41 28.88
CA SER A 292 -2.19 -65.63 29.58
C SER A 292 -1.79 -64.43 30.42
N LEU A 293 -2.00 -63.21 29.93
CA LEU A 293 -1.74 -61.97 30.67
C LEU A 293 -2.73 -61.81 31.83
N ALA A 294 -3.99 -62.20 31.65
CA ALA A 294 -5.00 -62.11 32.71
C ALA A 294 -4.69 -62.97 33.94
N THR A 295 -3.82 -63.97 33.81
CA THR A 295 -3.33 -64.76 34.96
C THR A 295 -2.33 -64.03 35.84
N ILE A 296 -1.77 -62.92 35.36
CA ILE A 296 -0.79 -62.10 36.08
C ILE A 296 -1.52 -61.02 36.88
N THR A 297 -1.10 -60.83 38.13
CA THR A 297 -1.63 -59.77 39.00
C THR A 297 -1.54 -58.38 38.34
N PRO A 298 -2.64 -57.58 38.35
CA PRO A 298 -2.67 -56.23 37.76
C PRO A 298 -1.58 -55.29 38.29
N GLU A 299 -1.21 -55.39 39.56
CA GLU A 299 -0.16 -54.59 40.21
C GLU A 299 1.22 -54.78 39.56
N LEU A 300 1.45 -55.93 38.91
CA LEU A 300 2.67 -56.22 38.17
C LEU A 300 2.57 -55.82 36.69
N LEU A 301 1.39 -55.99 36.07
CA LEU A 301 1.15 -55.68 34.65
C LEU A 301 0.97 -54.18 34.37
N GLN A 302 0.16 -53.48 35.18
CA GLN A 302 -0.23 -52.09 34.96
C GLN A 302 0.97 -51.12 34.88
N PRO A 303 2.07 -51.29 35.66
CA PRO A 303 3.25 -50.45 35.47
C PRO A 303 3.95 -50.62 34.12
N LEU A 304 3.82 -51.78 33.47
CA LEU A 304 4.39 -52.05 32.15
C LEU A 304 3.45 -51.64 31.02
N VAL A 305 2.15 -51.92 31.18
CA VAL A 305 1.10 -51.65 30.19
C VAL A 305 -0.03 -50.89 30.88
N PRO A 306 0.15 -49.57 31.14
CA PRO A 306 -0.83 -48.77 31.86
C PRO A 306 -2.08 -48.46 31.01
N VAL A 307 -1.98 -48.59 29.69
CA VAL A 307 -3.06 -48.34 28.73
C VAL A 307 -3.15 -49.54 27.79
N VAL A 308 -4.38 -50.05 27.60
CA VAL A 308 -4.69 -51.10 26.63
C VAL A 308 -5.58 -50.52 25.55
N THR A 309 -5.14 -50.62 24.31
CA THR A 309 -5.92 -50.22 23.13
C THR A 309 -6.47 -51.46 22.45
N THR A 310 -7.77 -51.50 22.20
CA THR A 310 -8.41 -52.62 21.50
C THR A 310 -9.63 -52.14 20.72
N SER A 311 -9.99 -52.89 19.67
CA SER A 311 -11.30 -52.72 19.03
C SER A 311 -12.39 -53.18 20.00
N PRO A 312 -13.54 -52.51 20.09
CA PRO A 312 -14.65 -52.99 20.91
C PRO A 312 -15.09 -54.42 20.56
N MET A 313 -14.90 -54.85 19.31
CA MET A 313 -15.18 -56.23 18.87
C MET A 313 -14.18 -57.26 19.42
N ALA A 314 -12.89 -56.89 19.48
CA ALA A 314 -11.82 -57.75 20.02
C ALA A 314 -11.89 -57.88 21.54
N LEU A 315 -12.71 -57.07 22.22
CA LEU A 315 -12.92 -57.17 23.66
C LEU A 315 -13.53 -58.51 24.10
N SER A 316 -14.16 -59.24 23.16
CA SER A 316 -14.66 -60.60 23.40
C SER A 316 -13.55 -61.62 23.71
N GLU A 317 -12.31 -61.35 23.32
CA GLU A 317 -11.13 -62.18 23.63
C GLU A 317 -10.62 -61.94 25.06
N PHE A 318 -11.08 -60.88 25.72
CA PHE A 318 -10.67 -60.56 27.08
C PHE A 318 -11.60 -61.21 28.11
N PRO A 319 -11.04 -61.73 29.23
CA PRO A 319 -11.85 -62.34 30.26
C PRO A 319 -12.79 -61.33 30.94
N PRO A 320 -13.95 -61.76 31.46
CA PRO A 320 -14.94 -60.89 32.11
C PRO A 320 -14.41 -60.09 33.31
N GLU A 321 -13.39 -60.63 33.99
CA GLU A 321 -12.75 -60.02 35.17
C GLU A 321 -11.79 -58.89 34.80
N TRP A 322 -11.42 -58.76 33.52
CA TRP A 322 -10.54 -57.69 33.07
C TRP A 322 -11.25 -56.35 33.12
N ARG A 323 -10.92 -55.54 34.13
CA ARG A 323 -11.50 -54.21 34.37
C ARG A 323 -10.47 -53.11 34.17
N ALA A 324 -10.97 -51.92 33.89
CA ALA A 324 -10.18 -50.70 33.80
C ALA A 324 -10.75 -49.64 34.75
N ASP A 325 -9.93 -48.67 35.13
CA ASP A 325 -10.40 -47.52 35.91
C ASP A 325 -11.21 -46.56 35.04
N VAL A 326 -10.80 -46.41 33.77
CA VAL A 326 -11.41 -45.52 32.78
C VAL A 326 -11.43 -46.20 31.41
N VAL A 327 -12.55 -46.07 30.70
CA VAL A 327 -12.65 -46.38 29.27
C VAL A 327 -12.65 -45.08 28.47
N VAL A 328 -11.75 -44.98 27.49
CA VAL A 328 -11.72 -43.87 26.53
C VAL A 328 -12.25 -44.37 25.20
N LEU A 329 -13.42 -43.88 24.80
CA LEU A 329 -13.99 -44.15 23.47
C LEU A 329 -13.55 -43.04 22.51
N LEU A 330 -12.75 -43.42 21.53
CA LEU A 330 -12.42 -42.57 20.39
C LEU A 330 -13.50 -42.74 19.32
N GLU A 331 -13.88 -41.65 18.65
CA GLU A 331 -14.94 -41.65 17.62
C GLU A 331 -16.25 -42.28 18.12
N ALA A 332 -16.68 -41.86 19.31
CA ALA A 332 -17.91 -42.34 19.95
C ALA A 332 -19.18 -41.99 19.15
N ASP A 333 -19.11 -40.94 18.35
CA ASP A 333 -20.08 -40.46 17.36
C ASP A 333 -20.19 -41.41 16.15
N ALA A 334 -19.09 -42.02 15.73
CA ALA A 334 -19.09 -43.03 14.65
C ALA A 334 -19.27 -44.48 15.17
N THR A 335 -19.15 -44.71 16.47
CA THR A 335 -19.28 -46.03 17.09
C THR A 335 -20.71 -46.28 17.56
N ALA A 336 -21.31 -47.40 17.14
CA ALA A 336 -22.65 -47.78 17.63
C ALA A 336 -22.63 -48.11 19.13
N LEU A 337 -23.67 -47.70 19.87
CA LEU A 337 -23.78 -47.98 21.30
C LEU A 337 -23.63 -49.47 21.62
N ALA A 338 -24.31 -50.34 20.84
CA ALA A 338 -24.25 -51.79 21.01
C ALA A 338 -22.81 -52.34 20.92
N THR A 339 -21.98 -51.75 20.06
CA THR A 339 -20.57 -52.12 19.89
C THR A 339 -19.74 -51.66 21.09
N ALA A 340 -20.04 -50.49 21.67
CA ALA A 340 -19.33 -49.95 22.83
C ALA A 340 -19.70 -50.61 24.17
N MET A 341 -20.86 -51.27 24.27
CA MET A 341 -21.40 -51.79 25.54
C MET A 341 -20.40 -52.66 26.31
N GLY A 342 -19.71 -53.58 25.63
CA GLY A 342 -18.73 -54.46 26.29
C GLY A 342 -17.64 -53.67 27.02
N ALA A 343 -17.18 -52.57 26.42
CA ALA A 343 -16.17 -51.70 27.04
C ALA A 343 -16.79 -50.92 28.21
N LEU A 344 -17.97 -50.32 28.02
CA LEU A 344 -18.67 -49.54 29.05
C LEU A 344 -18.92 -50.32 30.34
N THR A 345 -19.16 -51.63 30.26
CA THR A 345 -19.37 -52.46 31.47
C THR A 345 -18.11 -52.78 32.29
N ARG A 346 -16.92 -52.44 31.77
CA ARG A 346 -15.63 -52.83 32.35
C ARG A 346 -14.92 -51.74 33.13
N ALA A 347 -15.45 -50.52 33.15
CA ALA A 347 -14.91 -49.42 33.92
C ALA A 347 -15.99 -48.62 34.65
N PRO A 348 -15.67 -48.04 35.82
CA PRO A 348 -16.57 -47.13 36.53
C PRO A 348 -16.64 -45.75 35.85
N GLN A 349 -15.68 -45.39 35.01
CA GLN A 349 -15.62 -44.10 34.33
C GLN A 349 -15.49 -44.28 32.82
N VAL A 350 -16.14 -43.40 32.07
CA VAL A 350 -16.02 -43.32 30.61
C VAL A 350 -15.73 -41.89 30.19
N VAL A 351 -14.84 -41.75 29.21
CA VAL A 351 -14.60 -40.53 28.45
C VAL A 351 -14.90 -40.86 27.00
N ALA A 352 -15.87 -40.17 26.41
CA ALA A 352 -16.23 -40.34 25.01
C ALA A 352 -15.82 -39.09 24.24
N LEU A 353 -15.07 -39.30 23.16
CA LEU A 353 -14.62 -38.25 22.25
C LEU A 353 -15.28 -38.48 20.89
N GLY A 354 -15.87 -37.44 20.33
CA GLY A 354 -16.53 -37.52 19.03
C GLY A 354 -17.09 -36.18 18.60
N ASP A 355 -17.55 -36.12 17.37
CA ASP A 355 -18.21 -34.96 16.79
C ASP A 355 -19.58 -35.38 16.21
N PRO A 356 -20.69 -35.09 16.92
CA PRO A 356 -22.03 -35.56 16.54
C PRO A 356 -22.52 -34.98 15.20
N VAL A 357 -21.86 -33.94 14.67
CA VAL A 357 -22.23 -33.35 13.38
C VAL A 357 -21.77 -34.23 12.22
N ILE A 358 -20.56 -34.80 12.33
CA ILE A 358 -19.92 -35.57 11.25
C ILE A 358 -19.96 -37.08 11.46
N GLY A 359 -19.92 -37.56 12.72
CA GLY A 359 -19.91 -38.98 13.01
C GLY A 359 -21.28 -39.60 12.95
N ARG A 360 -21.41 -40.69 12.19
CA ARG A 360 -22.63 -41.51 12.16
C ARG A 360 -22.28 -42.99 12.04
N PRO A 361 -22.74 -43.84 12.96
CA PRO A 361 -22.49 -45.28 12.88
C PRO A 361 -23.20 -45.88 11.67
N GLN A 362 -22.45 -46.58 10.84
CA GLN A 362 -22.96 -47.23 9.64
C GLN A 362 -23.45 -48.65 9.96
N SER A 363 -24.70 -48.93 9.61
CA SER A 363 -25.26 -50.27 9.65
C SER A 363 -24.82 -51.08 8.45
N PHE A 364 -24.54 -52.36 8.65
CA PHE A 364 -24.27 -53.30 7.57
C PHE A 364 -25.03 -54.62 7.82
N GLN A 365 -25.22 -55.39 6.76
CA GLN A 365 -25.78 -56.75 6.82
C GLN A 365 -24.79 -57.70 6.17
N VAL A 366 -24.55 -58.84 6.83
CA VAL A 366 -23.74 -59.93 6.28
C VAL A 366 -24.66 -61.12 6.06
N SER A 367 -24.69 -61.62 4.83
CA SER A 367 -25.40 -62.86 4.47
C SER A 367 -24.39 -63.87 3.94
N VAL A 368 -24.52 -65.11 4.39
CA VAL A 368 -23.81 -66.28 3.82
C VAL A 368 -24.54 -66.86 2.61
N ASP A 369 -25.82 -66.50 2.42
CA ASP A 369 -26.59 -66.86 1.24
C ASP A 369 -26.43 -65.77 0.16
N PRO A 370 -25.80 -66.09 -0.99
CA PRO A 370 -25.61 -65.13 -2.08
C PRO A 370 -26.91 -64.74 -2.79
N THR A 371 -28.01 -65.46 -2.54
CA THR A 371 -29.34 -65.16 -3.08
C THR A 371 -30.21 -64.33 -2.13
N ALA A 372 -29.75 -64.12 -0.90
CA ALA A 372 -30.47 -63.28 0.06
C ALA A 372 -30.56 -61.84 -0.44
N THR A 373 -31.77 -61.31 -0.46
CA THR A 373 -31.99 -59.88 -0.71
C THR A 373 -31.70 -59.11 0.57
N ALA A 374 -30.86 -58.08 0.48
CA ALA A 374 -30.59 -57.20 1.61
C ALA A 374 -31.91 -56.56 2.09
N GLY A 375 -32.21 -56.71 3.38
CA GLY A 375 -33.34 -56.03 4.00
C GLY A 375 -33.02 -54.57 4.28
N PRO A 376 -34.00 -53.74 4.67
CA PRO A 376 -33.73 -52.36 5.05
C PRO A 376 -32.76 -52.32 6.23
N LEU A 377 -31.73 -51.49 6.08
CA LEU A 377 -30.76 -51.23 7.13
C LEU A 377 -31.42 -50.46 8.29
N ARG A 378 -31.14 -50.88 9.52
CA ARG A 378 -31.67 -50.20 10.71
C ARG A 378 -30.73 -49.06 11.10
N PRO A 379 -31.26 -47.86 11.41
CA PRO A 379 -30.42 -46.79 11.94
C PRO A 379 -29.79 -47.24 13.26
N LEU A 380 -28.50 -46.97 13.41
CA LEU A 380 -27.76 -47.23 14.63
C LEU A 380 -27.69 -45.95 15.46
N ARG A 381 -27.85 -46.10 16.77
CA ARG A 381 -27.58 -45.01 17.73
C ARG A 381 -26.10 -45.00 18.07
N SER A 382 -25.47 -43.83 18.02
CA SER A 382 -24.06 -43.69 18.40
C SER A 382 -23.86 -43.84 19.92
N ALA A 383 -22.66 -44.18 20.34
CA ALA A 383 -22.28 -44.21 21.74
C ALA A 383 -22.23 -42.78 22.32
N HIS A 384 -21.80 -41.80 21.51
CA HIS A 384 -21.77 -40.39 21.89
C HIS A 384 -23.17 -39.89 22.27
N ASP A 385 -24.16 -40.02 21.38
CA ASP A 385 -25.54 -39.56 21.62
C ASP A 385 -26.16 -40.23 22.84
N ALA A 386 -25.80 -41.49 23.08
CA ALA A 386 -26.29 -42.23 24.24
C ALA A 386 -25.68 -41.77 25.57
N LEU A 387 -24.40 -41.38 25.55
CA LEU A 387 -23.68 -40.92 26.73
C LEU A 387 -23.98 -39.45 27.04
N ASP A 388 -24.23 -38.62 26.03
CA ASP A 388 -24.61 -37.20 26.17
C ASP A 388 -25.90 -37.02 27.01
N GLU A 389 -26.82 -37.99 26.97
CA GLU A 389 -28.05 -37.97 27.78
C GLU A 389 -27.81 -38.15 29.29
N VAL A 390 -26.66 -38.71 29.69
CA VAL A 390 -26.41 -39.13 31.08
C VAL A 390 -25.12 -38.59 31.67
N LEU A 391 -24.20 -38.09 30.84
CA LEU A 391 -22.91 -37.54 31.26
C LEU A 391 -22.80 -36.05 30.91
N PRO A 392 -21.96 -35.29 31.65
CA PRO A 392 -21.69 -33.91 31.28
C PRO A 392 -20.88 -33.84 29.99
N THR A 393 -21.29 -32.95 29.09
CA THR A 393 -20.63 -32.73 27.80
C THR A 393 -19.83 -31.42 27.82
N LEU A 394 -18.59 -31.49 27.36
CA LEU A 394 -17.69 -30.35 27.25
C LEU A 394 -17.37 -30.08 25.77
N PRO A 395 -17.91 -29.02 25.16
CA PRO A 395 -17.58 -28.68 23.78
C PRO A 395 -16.16 -28.12 23.67
N LEU A 396 -15.37 -28.65 22.75
CA LEU A 396 -14.10 -28.05 22.34
C LEU A 396 -14.38 -26.94 21.33
N ARG A 397 -14.01 -25.70 21.66
CA ARG A 397 -14.41 -24.51 20.89
C ARG A 397 -13.34 -24.00 19.91
N THR A 398 -12.15 -24.58 19.95
CA THR A 398 -11.02 -24.08 19.17
C THR A 398 -10.53 -25.15 18.21
N VAL A 399 -10.58 -24.83 16.92
CA VAL A 399 -10.02 -25.64 15.86
C VAL A 399 -8.53 -25.32 15.76
N HIS A 400 -7.70 -26.32 16.07
CA HIS A 400 -6.23 -26.21 15.98
C HIS A 400 -5.67 -26.65 14.61
N ARG A 401 -6.54 -27.03 13.66
CA ARG A 401 -6.15 -27.35 12.29
C ARG A 401 -5.85 -26.04 11.55
N PRO A 402 -4.83 -26.00 10.66
CA PRO A 402 -4.53 -24.83 9.84
C PRO A 402 -5.60 -24.63 8.74
N LEU A 403 -6.81 -24.27 9.15
CA LEU A 403 -7.91 -23.87 8.28
C LEU A 403 -8.08 -22.36 8.32
N GLU A 404 -8.56 -21.77 7.24
CA GLU A 404 -8.93 -20.36 7.24
C GLU A 404 -10.03 -20.11 8.27
N ARG A 405 -9.84 -19.12 9.15
CA ARG A 405 -10.78 -18.79 10.22
C ARG A 405 -12.17 -18.45 9.69
N ARG A 406 -12.26 -17.79 8.52
CA ARG A 406 -13.55 -17.48 7.87
C ARG A 406 -14.32 -18.74 7.49
N LEU A 407 -13.63 -19.75 6.95
CA LEU A 407 -14.23 -21.06 6.65
C LEU A 407 -14.70 -21.75 7.92
N VAL A 408 -13.86 -21.76 8.98
CA VAL A 408 -14.23 -22.37 10.27
C VAL A 408 -15.48 -21.69 10.84
N ARG A 409 -15.56 -20.37 10.83
CA ARG A 409 -16.73 -19.63 11.31
C ARG A 409 -17.98 -19.87 10.47
N LEU A 410 -17.83 -19.99 9.15
CA LEU A 410 -18.94 -20.36 8.26
C LEU A 410 -19.48 -21.75 8.62
N LEU A 411 -18.60 -22.76 8.72
CA LEU A 411 -18.99 -24.11 9.13
C LEU A 411 -19.58 -24.13 10.53
N SER A 412 -19.02 -23.33 11.45
CA SER A 412 -19.54 -23.18 12.80
C SER A 412 -20.95 -22.64 12.83
N ALA A 413 -21.26 -21.64 12.00
CA ALA A 413 -22.60 -21.08 11.91
C ALA A 413 -23.61 -22.07 11.29
N LEU A 414 -23.16 -22.92 10.36
CA LEU A 414 -24.01 -23.89 9.69
C LEU A 414 -24.30 -25.15 10.53
N ALA A 415 -23.35 -25.57 11.37
CA ALA A 415 -23.41 -26.90 11.98
C ALA A 415 -23.11 -26.95 13.49
N TYR A 416 -22.62 -25.86 14.09
CA TYR A 416 -22.17 -25.84 15.49
C TYR A 416 -22.63 -24.59 16.27
N ASP A 417 -23.75 -23.98 15.89
CA ASP A 417 -24.35 -22.81 16.56
C ASP A 417 -23.38 -21.63 16.80
N GLY A 418 -22.36 -21.48 15.94
CA GLY A 418 -21.33 -20.44 16.10
C GLY A 418 -20.34 -20.66 17.26
N ALA A 419 -20.32 -21.84 17.87
CA ALA A 419 -19.48 -22.13 19.03
C ALA A 419 -18.00 -22.46 18.72
N LEU A 420 -17.66 -22.72 17.46
CA LEU A 420 -16.30 -23.03 17.01
C LEU A 420 -15.61 -21.81 16.41
N ASP A 421 -14.35 -21.59 16.79
CA ASP A 421 -13.46 -20.61 16.17
C ASP A 421 -12.08 -21.21 15.90
N ALA A 422 -11.26 -20.49 15.15
CA ALA A 422 -9.87 -20.84 14.89
C ALA A 422 -8.94 -19.65 15.13
N LEU A 423 -7.66 -19.94 15.32
CA LEU A 423 -6.65 -18.89 15.33
C LEU A 423 -6.51 -18.30 13.91
N PRO A 424 -6.30 -16.98 13.78
CA PRO A 424 -6.09 -16.36 12.47
C PRO A 424 -4.83 -16.93 11.80
N THR A 425 -4.89 -17.10 10.48
CA THR A 425 -3.74 -17.54 9.68
C THR A 425 -3.00 -16.33 9.11
N ALA A 426 -1.72 -16.50 8.74
CA ALA A 426 -0.94 -15.45 8.09
C ALA A 426 -1.58 -14.95 6.77
N GLY A 427 -2.26 -15.86 6.06
CA GLY A 427 -3.03 -15.54 4.85
C GLY A 427 -4.18 -14.56 5.12
N GLU A 428 -4.85 -14.68 6.26
CA GLU A 428 -5.93 -13.76 6.66
C GLU A 428 -5.39 -12.36 6.98
N ALA A 429 -4.22 -12.27 7.62
CA ALA A 429 -3.59 -10.99 7.96
C ALA A 429 -3.06 -10.25 6.72
N THR A 430 -2.61 -10.98 5.69
CA THR A 430 -2.03 -10.38 4.47
C THR A 430 -3.05 -10.19 3.35
N GLY A 431 -4.24 -10.79 3.45
CA GLY A 431 -5.26 -10.79 2.40
C GLY A 431 -4.85 -11.53 1.12
N ARG A 432 -3.72 -12.25 1.14
CA ARG A 432 -3.13 -12.88 -0.05
C ARG A 432 -3.63 -14.30 -0.32
N ASP A 433 -4.15 -14.99 0.70
CA ASP A 433 -4.69 -16.34 0.54
C ASP A 433 -6.21 -16.32 0.46
N ARG A 434 -6.75 -16.90 -0.62
CA ARG A 434 -8.14 -17.34 -0.70
C ARG A 434 -8.13 -18.83 -0.44
N ALA A 435 -8.38 -19.27 0.79
CA ALA A 435 -8.31 -20.69 1.10
C ALA A 435 -9.49 -21.48 0.52
N VAL A 436 -10.57 -20.80 0.16
CA VAL A 436 -11.76 -21.39 -0.46
C VAL A 436 -12.09 -20.70 -1.76
N THR A 437 -12.24 -21.49 -2.81
CA THR A 437 -12.76 -21.06 -4.11
C THR A 437 -13.99 -21.89 -4.45
N ALA A 438 -15.00 -21.22 -5.02
CA ALA A 438 -16.20 -21.87 -5.52
C ALA A 438 -16.30 -21.56 -7.02
N GLU A 439 -16.52 -22.58 -7.82
CA GLU A 439 -16.63 -22.47 -9.28
C GLU A 439 -17.97 -23.06 -9.71
N TYR A 440 -18.81 -22.23 -10.32
CA TYR A 440 -20.07 -22.67 -10.92
C TYR A 440 -19.81 -23.03 -12.37
N LEU A 441 -20.20 -24.24 -12.78
CA LEU A 441 -20.06 -24.73 -14.15
C LEU A 441 -21.42 -24.73 -14.84
N PRO A 442 -21.71 -23.75 -15.72
CA PRO A 442 -23.00 -23.67 -16.43
C PRO A 442 -23.27 -24.90 -17.30
N GLU A 443 -22.21 -25.54 -17.79
CA GLU A 443 -22.26 -26.75 -18.62
C GLU A 443 -22.35 -28.05 -17.81
N GLY A 444 -22.40 -27.96 -16.47
CA GLY A 444 -22.61 -29.07 -15.54
C GLY A 444 -24.03 -29.64 -15.58
N THR A 445 -24.55 -29.92 -16.78
CA THR A 445 -25.86 -30.54 -16.98
C THR A 445 -25.67 -31.97 -17.50
N GLY A 446 -26.60 -32.85 -17.16
CA GLY A 446 -26.53 -34.26 -17.53
C GLY A 446 -27.91 -34.91 -17.52
N ILE A 447 -27.98 -36.12 -18.06
CA ILE A 447 -29.18 -36.94 -18.01
C ILE A 447 -29.09 -37.82 -16.76
N PRO A 448 -30.15 -37.92 -15.94
CA PRO A 448 -30.20 -38.85 -14.82
C PRO A 448 -29.92 -40.29 -15.27
N MET A 449 -29.26 -41.06 -14.43
CA MET A 449 -28.94 -42.46 -14.73
C MET A 449 -30.23 -43.31 -14.80
N THR A 450 -30.18 -44.44 -15.51
CA THR A 450 -31.34 -45.33 -15.67
C THR A 450 -31.83 -45.84 -14.31
N GLY A 451 -33.00 -45.38 -13.88
CA GLY A 451 -33.62 -45.75 -12.60
C GLY A 451 -33.47 -44.73 -11.47
N GLY A 452 -32.90 -43.55 -11.71
CA GLY A 452 -32.79 -42.47 -10.72
C GLY A 452 -33.27 -41.11 -11.25
N ASP A 453 -33.68 -40.23 -10.33
CA ASP A 453 -34.17 -38.86 -10.64
C ASP A 453 -33.07 -37.78 -10.56
N VAL A 454 -31.83 -38.15 -10.24
CA VAL A 454 -30.72 -37.21 -9.99
C VAL A 454 -29.55 -37.47 -10.93
N VAL A 455 -28.91 -36.39 -11.38
CA VAL A 455 -27.66 -36.44 -12.14
C VAL A 455 -26.50 -36.63 -11.17
N GLU A 456 -25.92 -37.82 -11.13
CA GLU A 456 -24.84 -38.13 -10.18
C GLU A 456 -23.44 -37.71 -10.64
N SER A 457 -23.23 -37.47 -11.94
CA SER A 457 -21.94 -37.09 -12.49
C SER A 457 -22.06 -36.50 -13.89
N THR A 458 -21.50 -35.31 -14.09
CA THR A 458 -21.45 -34.65 -15.40
C THR A 458 -20.07 -34.76 -16.05
N ASN A 459 -19.99 -34.61 -17.37
CA ASN A 459 -18.70 -34.57 -18.08
C ASN A 459 -17.94 -33.27 -17.78
N ALA A 460 -18.65 -32.14 -17.64
CA ALA A 460 -18.05 -30.84 -17.38
C ALA A 460 -17.34 -30.81 -16.02
N GLU A 461 -17.95 -31.34 -14.96
CA GLU A 461 -17.32 -31.42 -13.63
C GLU A 461 -16.11 -32.35 -13.64
N VAL A 462 -16.19 -33.49 -14.33
CA VAL A 462 -15.05 -34.42 -14.46
C VAL A 462 -13.88 -33.73 -15.17
N ALA A 463 -14.13 -33.11 -16.32
CA ALA A 463 -13.10 -32.42 -17.09
C ALA A 463 -12.45 -31.30 -16.26
N ARG A 464 -13.27 -30.45 -15.60
CA ARG A 464 -12.75 -29.36 -14.79
C ARG A 464 -11.98 -29.85 -13.57
N THR A 465 -12.43 -30.91 -12.92
CA THR A 465 -11.70 -31.51 -11.79
C THR A 465 -10.34 -32.03 -12.22
N VAL A 466 -10.26 -32.68 -13.39
CA VAL A 466 -8.98 -33.12 -13.97
C VAL A 466 -8.08 -31.92 -14.23
N GLU A 467 -8.58 -30.84 -14.83
CA GLU A 467 -7.80 -29.61 -15.02
C GLU A 467 -7.23 -29.09 -13.70
N ARG A 468 -8.05 -28.99 -12.65
CA ARG A 468 -7.60 -28.54 -11.32
C ARG A 468 -6.55 -29.45 -10.70
N VAL A 469 -6.67 -30.77 -10.89
CA VAL A 469 -5.65 -31.73 -10.44
C VAL A 469 -4.31 -31.44 -11.11
N PHE A 470 -4.27 -31.29 -12.43
CA PHE A 470 -3.02 -31.03 -13.15
C PHE A 470 -2.48 -29.60 -12.94
N GLU A 471 -3.35 -28.60 -12.75
CA GLU A 471 -2.95 -27.26 -12.27
C GLU A 471 -2.24 -27.36 -10.91
N HIS A 472 -2.79 -28.12 -9.95
CA HIS A 472 -2.16 -28.32 -8.64
C HIS A 472 -0.80 -28.99 -8.76
N ILE A 473 -0.68 -30.07 -9.55
CA ILE A 473 0.59 -30.78 -9.72
C ILE A 473 1.67 -29.85 -10.28
N ARG A 474 1.30 -28.95 -11.19
CA ARG A 474 2.23 -28.00 -11.81
C ARG A 474 2.59 -26.86 -10.87
N ASP A 475 1.60 -26.28 -10.20
CA ASP A 475 1.77 -25.02 -9.49
C ASP A 475 2.14 -25.22 -8.01
N ARG A 476 1.84 -26.40 -7.42
CA ARG A 476 2.06 -26.76 -6.01
C ARG A 476 2.48 -28.25 -5.82
N PRO A 477 3.52 -28.75 -6.51
CA PRO A 477 3.94 -30.16 -6.46
C PRO A 477 4.41 -30.64 -5.08
N GLU A 478 4.74 -29.72 -4.18
CA GLU A 478 5.15 -29.99 -2.80
C GLU A 478 3.97 -30.27 -1.86
N GLN A 479 2.74 -29.93 -2.27
CA GLN A 479 1.54 -30.09 -1.44
C GLN A 479 0.76 -31.35 -1.80
N SER A 480 0.28 -32.10 -0.80
CA SER A 480 -0.62 -33.23 -1.02
C SER A 480 -1.97 -32.79 -1.57
N LEU A 481 -2.57 -33.59 -2.44
CA LEU A 481 -3.89 -33.34 -3.02
C LEU A 481 -4.85 -34.50 -2.72
N ALA A 482 -6.07 -34.17 -2.30
CA ALA A 482 -7.17 -35.12 -2.20
C ALA A 482 -8.37 -34.58 -2.98
N VAL A 483 -9.00 -35.44 -3.80
CA VAL A 483 -10.24 -35.12 -4.51
C VAL A 483 -11.38 -35.87 -3.81
N VAL A 484 -12.37 -35.13 -3.34
CA VAL A 484 -13.54 -35.66 -2.63
C VAL A 484 -14.77 -35.41 -3.50
N THR A 485 -15.58 -36.45 -3.70
CA THR A 485 -16.81 -36.39 -4.49
C THR A 485 -18.01 -36.83 -3.65
N VAL A 486 -19.20 -36.39 -4.02
CA VAL A 486 -20.45 -36.74 -3.30
C VAL A 486 -20.83 -38.21 -3.51
N SER A 487 -20.51 -38.79 -4.67
CA SER A 487 -20.82 -40.19 -5.00
C SER A 487 -19.57 -40.98 -5.38
N GLU A 488 -19.61 -42.29 -5.12
CA GLU A 488 -18.56 -43.23 -5.52
C GLU A 488 -18.46 -43.34 -7.05
N GLN A 489 -19.60 -43.26 -7.75
CA GLN A 489 -19.61 -43.26 -9.21
C GLN A 489 -18.84 -42.07 -9.79
N HIS A 490 -19.05 -40.86 -9.27
CA HIS A 490 -18.31 -39.69 -9.71
C HIS A 490 -16.81 -39.82 -9.39
N ALA A 491 -16.46 -40.34 -8.20
CA ALA A 491 -15.07 -40.61 -7.83
C ALA A 491 -14.37 -41.52 -8.86
N ARG A 492 -15.01 -42.63 -9.24
CA ARG A 492 -14.47 -43.57 -10.24
C ARG A 492 -14.28 -42.92 -11.60
N ARG A 493 -15.23 -42.07 -12.03
CA ARG A 493 -15.14 -41.34 -13.31
C ARG A 493 -14.00 -40.32 -13.31
N VAL A 494 -13.85 -39.55 -12.23
CA VAL A 494 -12.74 -38.62 -12.06
C VAL A 494 -11.40 -39.37 -12.03
N ALA A 495 -11.29 -40.44 -11.24
CA ALA A 495 -10.07 -41.24 -11.17
C ALA A 495 -9.66 -41.82 -12.53
N ALA A 496 -10.62 -42.38 -13.29
CA ALA A 496 -10.37 -42.89 -14.63
C ALA A 496 -9.91 -41.78 -15.60
N ALA A 497 -10.52 -40.59 -15.51
CA ALA A 497 -10.14 -39.46 -16.36
C ALA A 497 -8.74 -38.92 -15.99
N VAL A 498 -8.39 -38.84 -14.70
CA VAL A 498 -7.04 -38.46 -14.25
C VAL A 498 -6.01 -39.46 -14.76
N GLN A 499 -6.28 -40.77 -14.66
CA GLN A 499 -5.38 -41.81 -15.17
C GLN A 499 -5.20 -41.73 -16.70
N ALA A 500 -6.27 -41.46 -17.45
CA ALA A 500 -6.20 -41.30 -18.90
C ALA A 500 -5.37 -40.07 -19.31
N THR A 501 -5.51 -38.94 -18.61
CA THR A 501 -4.70 -37.73 -18.86
C THR A 501 -3.26 -37.91 -18.42
N ALA A 502 -3.00 -38.64 -17.32
CA ALA A 502 -1.65 -38.92 -16.84
C ALA A 502 -0.80 -39.67 -17.87
N ALA A 503 -1.42 -40.60 -18.63
CA ALA A 503 -0.75 -41.31 -19.72
C ALA A 503 -0.19 -40.37 -20.81
N GLN A 504 -0.74 -39.16 -20.94
CA GLN A 504 -0.32 -38.14 -21.91
C GLN A 504 0.56 -37.05 -21.28
N ALA A 505 0.76 -37.07 -19.95
CA ALA A 505 1.46 -36.05 -19.19
C ALA A 505 2.60 -36.65 -18.35
N PRO A 506 3.76 -37.01 -18.96
CA PRO A 506 4.84 -37.68 -18.26
C PRO A 506 5.39 -36.94 -17.04
N TRP A 507 5.31 -35.61 -17.07
CA TRP A 507 5.77 -34.71 -16.00
C TRP A 507 4.96 -34.84 -14.69
N ALA A 508 3.75 -35.40 -14.73
CA ALA A 508 2.89 -35.54 -13.55
C ALA A 508 3.07 -36.89 -12.82
N HIS A 509 3.78 -37.86 -13.41
CA HIS A 509 3.89 -39.22 -12.85
C HIS A 509 4.52 -39.27 -11.47
N GLU A 510 5.56 -38.47 -11.21
CA GLU A 510 6.23 -38.48 -9.92
C GLU A 510 5.29 -38.10 -8.78
N PHE A 511 4.41 -37.12 -9.01
CA PHE A 511 3.41 -36.71 -8.03
C PHE A 511 2.35 -37.79 -7.83
N LEU A 512 1.81 -38.34 -8.92
CA LEU A 512 0.74 -39.34 -8.89
C LEU A 512 1.18 -40.68 -8.28
N ALA A 513 2.48 -40.99 -8.28
CA ALA A 513 3.04 -42.20 -7.68
C ALA A 513 3.21 -42.12 -6.15
N ARG A 514 2.95 -40.96 -5.52
CA ARG A 514 3.12 -40.75 -4.06
C ARG A 514 1.95 -41.29 -3.23
N GLY A 515 0.80 -41.55 -3.86
CA GLY A 515 -0.37 -42.20 -3.26
C GLY A 515 -0.54 -43.60 -3.83
#